data_AF-A0AAW4HJD5-F1
#
_entry.id   AF-A0AAW4HJD5-F1
#
_cell.length_a   1.000
_cell.length_b   1.000
_cell.length_c   1.000
_cell.angle_alpha   90.00
_cell.angle_beta   90.00
_cell.angle_gamma   90.00
#
_symmetry.space_group_name_H-M   'P 1'
#
loop_
_entity.id
_entity.type
_entity.pdbx_description
1 polymer ?
#
loop_
_entity_poly.entity_id
_entity_poly.type
_entity_poly.pdbx_seq_one_letter_code
_entity_poly.pdbx_strand_id
1 'polypeptide(L)'
;MSRLAVFASGSGSNFQSLVNAVEEKRLDAEISLLVCDKPEARAVGRANYHHIPCFAFSAKAYESKEAFEKEILKKLEEYEIDYVILAGYMRLIGPTLLEAYGGKIINIHPSLLPSFPGKDAVGQALEAGVKITGVTIHYVDAGMDTGPIIAQEAVAVSEGDTRESLQKKIQQVEHKLYVNTVNQIVQSVKESTVN
;
A
#
# COMPACT_ATOMS: atom_id res chain seq x y z
N MET A 1 -2.28 -20.00 3.63
CA MET A 1 -1.41 -18.94 3.07
C MET A 1 -2.14 -17.64 3.30
N SER A 2 -1.47 -16.58 3.76
CA SER A 2 -2.17 -15.34 4.09
C SER A 2 -2.78 -14.71 2.85
N ARG A 3 -4.02 -14.24 2.94
CA ARG A 3 -4.78 -13.64 1.85
C ARG A 3 -4.72 -12.12 1.96
N LEU A 4 -4.23 -11.47 0.92
CA LEU A 4 -3.97 -10.03 0.88
C LEU A 4 -5.00 -9.32 0.00
N ALA A 5 -5.53 -8.21 0.48
CA ALA A 5 -6.19 -7.23 -0.37
C ALA A 5 -5.25 -6.04 -0.60
N VAL A 6 -5.01 -5.69 -1.86
CA VAL A 6 -4.20 -4.52 -2.20
C VAL A 6 -5.11 -3.36 -2.57
N PHE A 7 -4.85 -2.17 -2.02
CA PHE A 7 -5.63 -0.97 -2.29
C PHE A 7 -4.78 -0.01 -3.12
N ALA A 8 -5.31 0.50 -4.23
CA ALA A 8 -4.58 1.43 -5.10
C ALA A 8 -5.53 2.43 -5.78
N SER A 9 -5.00 3.59 -6.18
CA SER A 9 -5.78 4.67 -6.84
C SER A 9 -5.19 5.16 -8.16
N GLY A 10 -4.21 4.44 -8.74
CA GLY A 10 -3.41 4.98 -9.85
C GLY A 10 -2.68 3.93 -10.68
N SER A 11 -1.38 4.13 -10.88
CA SER A 11 -0.57 3.33 -11.81
C SER A 11 -0.48 1.84 -11.45
N GLY A 12 -0.60 1.52 -10.16
CA GLY A 12 -0.48 0.17 -9.62
C GLY A 12 0.92 -0.42 -9.71
N SER A 13 1.99 0.39 -9.68
CA SER A 13 3.36 -0.13 -9.73
C SER A 13 3.72 -0.98 -8.51
N ASN A 14 3.39 -0.54 -7.29
CA ASN A 14 3.58 -1.35 -6.08
C ASN A 14 2.70 -2.61 -6.08
N PHE A 15 1.45 -2.52 -6.55
CA PHE A 15 0.59 -3.69 -6.77
C PHE A 15 1.27 -4.71 -7.71
N GLN A 16 1.79 -4.26 -8.85
CA GLN A 16 2.51 -5.13 -9.78
C GLN A 16 3.71 -5.83 -9.13
N SER A 17 4.49 -5.10 -8.34
CA SER A 17 5.66 -5.66 -7.67
C SER A 17 5.29 -6.74 -6.65
N LEU A 18 4.18 -6.58 -5.93
CA LEU A 18 3.63 -7.60 -5.05
C LEU A 18 3.14 -8.83 -5.83
N VAL A 19 2.41 -8.63 -6.94
CA VAL A 19 1.94 -9.72 -7.82
C VAL A 19 3.12 -10.53 -8.35
N ASN A 20 4.11 -9.87 -8.94
CA ASN A 20 5.31 -10.52 -9.46
C ASN A 20 6.03 -11.31 -8.34
N ALA A 21 6.07 -10.77 -7.12
CA ALA A 21 6.71 -11.45 -6.00
C ALA A 21 5.98 -12.74 -5.59
N VAL A 22 4.64 -12.76 -5.64
CA VAL A 22 3.86 -13.98 -5.40
C VAL A 22 4.13 -15.01 -6.50
N GLU A 23 4.07 -14.60 -7.78
CA GLU A 23 4.31 -15.47 -8.93
C GLU A 23 5.72 -16.09 -8.91
N GLU A 24 6.71 -15.28 -8.52
CA GLU A 24 8.11 -15.69 -8.38
C GLU A 24 8.42 -16.39 -7.03
N LYS A 25 7.41 -16.61 -6.18
CA LYS A 25 7.53 -17.25 -4.86
C LYS A 25 8.48 -16.52 -3.89
N ARG A 26 8.70 -15.23 -4.08
CA ARG A 26 9.42 -14.34 -3.15
C ARG A 26 8.51 -13.80 -2.04
N LEU A 27 7.20 -13.85 -2.25
CA LEU A 27 6.16 -13.52 -1.28
C LEU A 27 5.24 -14.72 -1.09
N ASP A 28 5.22 -15.31 0.11
CA ASP A 28 4.43 -16.48 0.47
C ASP A 28 3.03 -16.09 0.96
N ALA A 29 2.29 -15.45 0.06
CA ALA A 29 0.94 -14.94 0.26
C ALA A 29 0.12 -15.07 -1.02
N GLU A 30 -1.20 -14.92 -0.91
CA GLU A 30 -2.11 -14.82 -2.06
C GLU A 30 -2.59 -13.37 -2.18
N ILE A 31 -2.56 -12.79 -3.37
CA ILE A 31 -3.26 -11.52 -3.63
C ILE A 31 -4.67 -11.86 -4.10
N SER A 32 -5.61 -11.86 -3.17
CA SER A 32 -6.98 -12.35 -3.40
C SER A 32 -7.93 -11.26 -3.87
N LEU A 33 -7.59 -9.97 -3.68
CA LEU A 33 -8.43 -8.85 -4.09
C LEU A 33 -7.60 -7.58 -4.38
N LEU A 34 -7.93 -6.89 -5.47
CA LEU A 34 -7.60 -5.47 -5.65
C LEU A 34 -8.82 -4.61 -5.29
N VAL A 35 -8.65 -3.61 -4.44
CA VAL A 35 -9.64 -2.55 -4.20
C VAL A 35 -9.14 -1.25 -4.84
N CYS A 36 -9.96 -0.63 -5.69
CA CYS A 36 -9.59 0.58 -6.40
C CYS A 36 -10.72 1.61 -6.41
N ASP A 37 -10.44 2.82 -5.92
CA ASP A 37 -11.42 3.92 -5.87
C ASP A 37 -11.48 4.76 -7.16
N LYS A 38 -10.83 4.28 -8.23
CA LYS A 38 -10.81 4.87 -9.56
C LYS A 38 -10.93 3.77 -10.62
N PRO A 39 -12.12 3.48 -11.16
CA PRO A 39 -12.34 2.37 -12.08
C PRO A 39 -11.47 2.38 -13.35
N GLU A 40 -11.07 3.56 -13.80
CA GLU A 40 -10.20 3.79 -14.95
C GLU A 40 -8.69 3.67 -14.65
N ALA A 41 -8.31 3.41 -13.40
CA ALA A 41 -6.91 3.33 -13.00
C ALA A 41 -6.18 2.15 -13.67
N ARG A 42 -4.91 2.35 -14.01
CA ARG A 42 -4.06 1.30 -14.60
C ARG A 42 -3.93 0.08 -13.69
N ALA A 43 -4.04 0.24 -12.37
CA ALA A 43 -4.07 -0.86 -11.41
C ALA A 43 -5.18 -1.90 -11.73
N VAL A 44 -6.37 -1.44 -12.14
CA VAL A 44 -7.49 -2.32 -12.52
C VAL A 44 -7.12 -3.20 -13.72
N GLY A 45 -6.50 -2.60 -14.74
CA GLY A 45 -5.99 -3.35 -15.90
C GLY A 45 -4.95 -4.40 -15.54
N ARG A 46 -4.08 -4.11 -14.55
CA ARG A 46 -3.10 -5.08 -14.03
C ARG A 46 -3.78 -6.24 -13.32
N ALA A 47 -4.75 -5.99 -12.45
CA ALA A 47 -5.48 -7.05 -11.76
C ALA A 47 -6.18 -7.99 -12.76
N ASN A 48 -6.86 -7.41 -13.76
CA ASN A 48 -7.50 -8.19 -14.82
C ASN A 48 -6.51 -9.05 -15.60
N TYR A 49 -5.32 -8.52 -15.93
CA TYR A 49 -4.28 -9.25 -16.65
C TYR A 49 -3.77 -10.47 -15.86
N HIS A 50 -3.65 -10.36 -14.54
CA HIS A 50 -3.23 -11.44 -13.65
C HIS A 50 -4.41 -12.27 -13.10
N HIS A 51 -5.62 -12.07 -13.61
CA HIS A 51 -6.84 -12.76 -13.15
C HIS A 51 -7.13 -12.59 -11.64
N ILE A 52 -6.73 -11.46 -11.07
CA ILE A 52 -6.99 -11.11 -9.68
C ILE A 52 -8.36 -10.42 -9.58
N PRO A 53 -9.27 -10.88 -8.69
CA PRO A 53 -10.54 -10.22 -8.43
C PRO A 53 -10.33 -8.73 -8.12
N CYS A 54 -11.17 -7.88 -8.71
CA CYS A 54 -11.06 -6.44 -8.54
C CYS A 54 -12.41 -5.83 -8.15
N PHE A 55 -12.45 -5.18 -6.99
CA PHE A 55 -13.53 -4.29 -6.58
C PHE A 55 -13.14 -2.85 -6.92
N ALA A 56 -13.61 -2.38 -8.08
CA ALA A 56 -13.40 -1.02 -8.54
C ALA A 56 -14.67 -0.19 -8.36
N PHE A 57 -14.55 0.95 -7.69
CA PHE A 57 -15.69 1.82 -7.38
C PHE A 57 -15.33 3.29 -7.51
N SER A 58 -16.33 4.15 -7.63
CA SER A 58 -16.15 5.60 -7.53
C SER A 58 -16.75 6.07 -6.22
N ALA A 59 -15.97 6.72 -5.37
CA ALA A 59 -16.49 7.24 -4.10
C ALA A 59 -17.67 8.23 -4.27
N LYS A 60 -17.79 8.87 -5.45
CA LYS A 60 -18.92 9.76 -5.78
C LYS A 60 -20.25 9.02 -5.97
N ALA A 61 -20.21 7.70 -6.18
CA ALA A 61 -21.40 6.87 -6.32
C ALA A 61 -22.02 6.49 -4.96
N TYR A 62 -21.40 6.92 -3.85
CA TYR A 62 -21.83 6.59 -2.50
C TYR A 62 -22.23 7.86 -1.74
N GLU A 63 -23.20 7.72 -0.85
CA GLU A 63 -23.70 8.80 -0.01
C GLU A 63 -22.68 9.28 1.04
N SER A 64 -21.75 8.40 1.44
CA SER A 64 -20.77 8.70 2.49
C SER A 64 -19.53 7.81 2.36
N LYS A 65 -18.48 8.18 3.10
CA LYS A 65 -17.28 7.35 3.26
C LYS A 65 -17.58 6.01 3.91
N GLU A 66 -18.38 6.05 4.97
CA GLU A 66 -18.82 4.86 5.69
C GLU A 66 -19.57 3.89 4.77
N ALA A 67 -20.41 4.39 3.86
CA ALA A 67 -21.17 3.56 2.94
C ALA A 67 -20.27 2.72 2.01
N PHE A 68 -19.26 3.33 1.37
CA PHE A 68 -18.35 2.56 0.53
C PHE A 68 -17.39 1.69 1.36
N GLU A 69 -16.99 2.12 2.55
CA GLU A 69 -16.13 1.30 3.41
C GLU A 69 -16.84 0.06 3.92
N LYS A 70 -18.15 0.14 4.19
CA LYS A 70 -18.99 -1.04 4.50
C LYS A 70 -19.05 -2.03 3.34
N GLU A 71 -19.07 -1.55 2.10
CA GLU A 71 -19.02 -2.44 0.94
C GLU A 71 -17.64 -3.05 0.74
N ILE A 72 -16.58 -2.26 0.93
CA ILE A 72 -15.21 -2.78 0.96
C ILE A 72 -15.10 -3.87 2.02
N LEU A 73 -15.57 -3.64 3.25
CA LEU A 73 -15.50 -4.60 4.34
C LEU A 73 -16.19 -5.92 3.98
N LYS A 74 -17.39 -5.87 3.40
CA LYS A 74 -18.08 -7.07 2.90
C LYS A 74 -17.25 -7.83 1.86
N LYS A 75 -16.54 -7.12 0.98
CA LYS A 75 -15.62 -7.75 0.02
C LYS A 75 -14.40 -8.33 0.71
N LEU A 76 -13.84 -7.67 1.71
CA LEU A 76 -12.73 -8.24 2.48
C LEU A 76 -13.14 -9.54 3.19
N GLU A 77 -14.36 -9.59 3.73
CA GLU A 77 -14.95 -10.79 4.34
C GLU A 77 -15.22 -11.90 3.31
N GLU A 78 -15.85 -11.57 2.17
CA GLU A 78 -16.15 -12.51 1.08
C GLU A 78 -14.89 -13.21 0.54
N TYR A 79 -13.77 -12.48 0.49
CA TYR A 79 -12.49 -12.99 0.02
C TYR A 79 -11.58 -13.49 1.14
N GLU A 80 -12.06 -13.56 2.39
CA GLU A 80 -11.34 -14.03 3.58
C GLU A 80 -9.97 -13.35 3.76
N ILE A 81 -9.94 -12.02 3.63
CA ILE A 81 -8.69 -11.25 3.64
C ILE A 81 -8.11 -11.18 5.06
N ASP A 82 -6.82 -11.50 5.18
CA ASP A 82 -6.05 -11.40 6.43
C ASP A 82 -5.42 -10.01 6.61
N TYR A 83 -4.88 -9.43 5.53
CA TYR A 83 -4.16 -8.16 5.56
C TYR A 83 -4.58 -7.23 4.43
N VAL A 84 -4.63 -5.93 4.74
CA VAL A 84 -4.87 -4.87 3.77
C VAL A 84 -3.56 -4.13 3.49
N ILE A 85 -3.17 -4.08 2.22
CA ILE A 85 -1.91 -3.51 1.76
C ILE A 85 -2.20 -2.26 0.93
N LEU A 86 -1.93 -1.08 1.47
CA LEU A 86 -2.13 0.19 0.76
C LEU A 86 -0.94 0.45 -0.16
N ALA A 87 -1.17 0.41 -1.47
CA ALA A 87 -0.16 0.53 -2.52
C ALA A 87 -0.47 1.74 -3.43
N GLY A 88 -0.36 2.94 -2.86
CA GLY A 88 -0.76 4.18 -3.54
C GLY A 88 -2.28 4.40 -3.52
N TYR A 89 -2.92 4.05 -2.40
CA TYR A 89 -4.31 4.40 -2.14
C TYR A 89 -4.42 5.83 -1.63
N MET A 90 -5.19 6.68 -2.31
CA MET A 90 -5.17 8.13 -2.10
C MET A 90 -6.27 8.64 -1.16
N ARG A 91 -6.86 7.74 -0.37
CA ARG A 91 -7.89 8.07 0.63
C ARG A 91 -7.43 7.58 2.00
N LEU A 92 -7.76 8.38 3.02
CA LEU A 92 -7.61 7.95 4.40
C LEU A 92 -8.53 6.77 4.67
N ILE A 93 -8.04 5.77 5.40
CA ILE A 93 -8.86 4.70 5.93
C ILE A 93 -9.70 5.25 7.08
N GLY A 94 -10.99 4.94 7.09
CA GLY A 94 -11.95 5.39 8.09
C GLY A 94 -12.15 4.39 9.22
N PRO A 95 -12.91 4.78 10.25
CA PRO A 95 -13.19 3.95 11.41
C PRO A 95 -13.74 2.57 11.05
N THR A 96 -14.61 2.48 10.04
CA THR A 96 -15.20 1.22 9.56
C THR A 96 -14.15 0.13 9.31
N LEU A 97 -13.08 0.49 8.59
CA LEU A 97 -12.02 -0.45 8.24
C LEU A 97 -10.97 -0.56 9.35
N LEU A 98 -10.70 0.52 10.10
CA LEU A 98 -9.76 0.50 11.22
C LEU A 98 -10.27 -0.36 12.39
N GLU A 99 -11.57 -0.38 12.64
CA GLU A 99 -12.18 -1.24 13.67
C GLU A 99 -12.08 -2.73 13.30
N ALA A 100 -12.28 -3.06 12.01
CA ALA A 100 -12.23 -4.44 11.54
C ALA A 100 -10.81 -4.97 11.29
N TYR A 101 -9.91 -4.12 10.80
CA TYR A 101 -8.56 -4.49 10.35
C TYR A 101 -7.44 -3.77 11.12
N GLY A 102 -7.71 -3.16 12.27
CA GLY A 102 -6.69 -2.52 13.11
C GLY A 102 -5.49 -3.44 13.37
N GLY A 103 -4.27 -2.93 13.16
CA GLY A 103 -3.03 -3.73 13.23
C GLY A 103 -2.77 -4.67 12.05
N LYS A 104 -3.66 -4.70 11.05
CA LYS A 104 -3.55 -5.53 9.83
C LYS A 104 -3.59 -4.71 8.54
N ILE A 105 -3.60 -3.39 8.64
CA ILE A 105 -3.49 -2.47 7.51
C ILE A 105 -2.07 -1.91 7.45
N ILE A 106 -1.38 -2.12 6.34
CA ILE A 106 -0.01 -1.70 6.12
C ILE A 106 0.01 -0.71 4.96
N ASN A 107 0.77 0.37 5.09
CA ASN A 107 0.95 1.37 4.06
C ASN A 107 2.42 1.58 3.74
N ILE A 108 2.67 1.97 2.49
CA ILE A 108 3.95 2.48 2.02
C ILE A 108 3.86 3.98 1.79
N HIS A 109 4.84 4.71 2.31
CA HIS A 109 4.91 6.16 2.21
C HIS A 109 6.27 6.62 1.64
N PRO A 110 6.32 7.50 0.62
CA PRO A 110 7.56 7.89 -0.07
C PRO A 110 8.35 8.98 0.67
N SER A 111 8.57 8.80 1.96
CA SER A 111 9.53 9.57 2.76
C SER A 111 10.07 8.75 3.93
N LEU A 112 11.05 9.30 4.64
CA LEU A 112 11.44 8.81 5.96
C LEU A 112 10.55 9.48 7.03
N LEU A 113 9.40 8.85 7.33
CA LEU A 113 8.53 9.32 8.42
C LEU A 113 9.33 9.43 9.73
N PRO A 114 9.06 10.45 10.57
CA PRO A 114 7.95 11.39 10.51
C PRO A 114 8.14 12.60 9.56
N SER A 115 9.22 12.65 8.76
CA SER A 115 9.41 13.73 7.78
C SER A 115 8.46 13.58 6.59
N PHE A 116 7.93 14.71 6.11
CA PHE A 116 7.07 14.81 4.93
C PHE A 116 5.86 13.84 4.92
N PRO A 117 5.02 13.82 5.99
CA PRO A 117 3.79 13.04 5.97
C PRO A 117 2.78 13.63 4.98
N GLY A 118 1.74 12.86 4.69
CA GLY A 118 0.62 13.29 3.87
C GLY A 118 0.93 13.32 2.37
N LYS A 119 0.26 14.22 1.65
CA LYS A 119 0.30 14.18 0.18
C LYS A 119 1.59 14.75 -0.35
N ASP A 120 2.05 14.19 -1.46
CA ASP A 120 3.17 14.71 -2.24
C ASP A 120 4.53 14.78 -1.51
N ALA A 121 4.88 13.74 -0.75
CA ALA A 121 6.13 13.73 0.00
C ALA A 121 7.40 13.89 -0.89
N VAL A 122 7.34 13.43 -2.15
CA VAL A 122 8.41 13.64 -3.14
C VAL A 122 8.59 15.12 -3.47
N GLY A 123 7.48 15.85 -3.71
CA GLY A 123 7.52 17.29 -3.93
C GLY A 123 8.03 18.03 -2.70
N GLN A 124 7.55 17.68 -1.51
CA GLN A 124 7.99 18.29 -0.25
C GLN A 124 9.50 18.11 -0.02
N ALA A 125 10.05 16.92 -0.29
CA ALA A 125 11.48 16.66 -0.15
C ALA A 125 12.33 17.53 -1.10
N LEU A 126 11.89 17.68 -2.35
CA LEU A 126 12.57 18.53 -3.34
C LEU A 126 12.51 20.01 -2.95
N GLU A 127 11.34 20.49 -2.52
CA GLU A 127 11.15 21.88 -2.08
C GLU A 127 11.99 22.20 -0.84
N ALA A 128 12.08 21.27 0.11
CA ALA A 128 12.91 21.40 1.29
C ALA A 128 14.43 21.34 1.00
N GLY A 129 14.83 20.91 -0.20
CA GLY A 129 16.24 20.81 -0.58
C GLY A 129 17.03 19.77 0.22
N VAL A 130 16.36 18.76 0.81
CA VAL A 130 17.03 17.71 1.58
C VAL A 130 17.93 16.87 0.68
N LYS A 131 19.03 16.36 1.23
CA LYS A 131 19.96 15.47 0.50
C LYS A 131 19.63 13.99 0.65
N ILE A 132 18.76 13.65 1.62
CA ILE A 132 18.25 12.30 1.88
C ILE A 132 16.74 12.39 2.10
N THR A 133 16.01 11.53 1.41
CA THR A 133 14.61 11.17 1.70
C THR A 133 14.54 9.65 1.88
N GLY A 134 13.41 9.01 1.65
CA GLY A 134 13.34 7.54 1.66
C GLY A 134 11.96 6.98 1.43
N VAL A 135 11.78 5.76 1.90
CA VAL A 135 10.53 5.02 1.90
C VAL A 135 10.29 4.51 3.32
N THR A 136 9.04 4.58 3.77
CA THR A 136 8.61 4.00 5.03
C THR A 136 7.47 3.02 4.81
N ILE A 137 7.58 1.83 5.39
CA ILE A 137 6.47 0.90 5.57
C ILE A 137 5.99 1.02 7.00
N HIS A 138 4.69 1.25 7.21
CA HIS A 138 4.12 1.44 8.55
C HIS A 138 2.73 0.82 8.65
N TYR A 139 2.31 0.52 9.87
CA TYR A 139 0.92 0.20 10.15
C TYR A 139 0.06 1.46 10.04
N VAL A 140 -1.18 1.31 9.59
CA VAL A 140 -2.14 2.42 9.52
C VAL A 140 -2.92 2.51 10.83
N ASP A 141 -3.04 3.74 11.34
CA ASP A 141 -3.88 4.11 12.48
C ASP A 141 -4.91 5.18 12.05
N ALA A 142 -5.54 5.85 13.01
CA ALA A 142 -6.52 6.91 12.74
C ALA A 142 -5.88 8.22 12.24
N GLY A 143 -4.56 8.37 12.36
CA GLY A 143 -3.84 9.55 11.89
C GLY A 143 -3.38 9.42 10.44
N MET A 144 -2.74 10.48 9.95
CA MET A 144 -2.17 10.51 8.60
C MET A 144 -0.67 10.21 8.71
N ASP A 145 -0.29 9.00 8.32
CA ASP A 145 1.10 8.51 8.32
C ASP A 145 1.77 8.57 9.71
N THR A 146 1.00 8.29 10.77
CA THR A 146 1.46 8.33 12.17
C THR A 146 1.61 6.97 12.83
N GLY A 147 1.09 5.91 12.20
CA GLY A 147 1.13 4.58 12.80
C GLY A 147 2.54 4.01 12.90
N PRO A 148 2.72 2.92 13.69
CA PRO A 148 4.03 2.36 13.98
C PRO A 148 4.82 1.99 12.71
N ILE A 149 6.06 2.49 12.64
CA ILE A 149 7.01 2.18 11.56
C ILE A 149 7.44 0.73 11.67
N ILE A 150 7.42 0.03 10.53
CA ILE A 150 7.84 -1.38 10.40
C ILE A 150 9.24 -1.45 9.78
N ALA A 151 9.44 -0.71 8.69
CA ALA A 151 10.70 -0.69 7.96
C ALA A 151 10.91 0.65 7.26
N GLN A 152 12.17 1.04 7.09
CA GLN A 152 12.55 2.24 6.34
C GLN A 152 13.79 1.99 5.50
N GLU A 153 13.88 2.66 4.37
CA GLU A 153 15.08 2.69 3.54
C GLU A 153 15.32 4.10 3.00
N ALA A 154 16.55 4.58 3.17
CA ALA A 154 16.95 5.92 2.74
C ALA A 154 17.20 5.97 1.24
N VAL A 155 16.84 7.10 0.62
CA VAL A 155 17.06 7.40 -0.79
C VAL A 155 17.78 8.73 -0.90
N ALA A 156 18.92 8.73 -1.60
CA ALA A 156 19.68 9.95 -1.83
C ALA A 156 18.97 10.87 -2.85
N VAL A 157 18.89 12.15 -2.52
CA VAL A 157 18.42 13.21 -3.42
C VAL A 157 19.66 13.86 -4.04
N SER A 158 19.87 13.60 -5.32
CA SER A 158 21.01 14.13 -6.07
C SER A 158 20.76 15.57 -6.49
N GLU A 159 21.84 16.32 -6.69
CA GLU A 159 21.73 17.64 -7.31
C GLU A 159 21.17 17.49 -8.73
N GLY A 160 20.15 18.30 -9.05
CA GLY A 160 19.45 18.23 -10.33
C GLY A 160 18.38 17.14 -10.44
N ASP A 161 18.08 16.38 -9.37
CA ASP A 161 16.91 15.51 -9.39
C ASP A 161 15.64 16.31 -9.69
N THR A 162 14.86 15.82 -10.65
CA THR A 162 13.49 16.28 -10.88
C THR A 162 12.53 15.44 -10.05
N ARG A 163 11.28 15.90 -9.95
CA ARG A 163 10.19 15.10 -9.36
C ARG A 163 10.13 13.69 -9.94
N GLU A 164 10.29 13.57 -11.25
CA GLU A 164 10.20 12.31 -11.97
C GLU A 164 11.42 11.40 -11.71
N SER A 165 12.64 11.95 -11.69
CA SER A 165 13.84 11.16 -11.42
C SER A 165 13.87 10.69 -9.96
N LEU A 166 13.51 11.56 -9.01
CA LEU A 166 13.43 11.19 -7.60
C LEU A 166 12.32 10.18 -7.35
N GLN A 167 11.13 10.36 -7.94
CA GLN A 167 10.04 9.39 -7.83
C GLN A 167 10.44 8.00 -8.34
N LYS A 168 11.23 7.92 -9.42
CA LYS A 168 11.74 6.63 -9.93
C LYS A 168 12.73 5.98 -8.95
N LYS A 169 13.64 6.75 -8.36
CA LYS A 169 14.57 6.24 -7.33
C LYS A 169 13.81 5.68 -6.13
N ILE A 170 12.84 6.45 -5.63
CA ILE A 170 11.97 6.05 -4.53
C ILE A 170 11.20 4.77 -4.89
N GLN A 171 10.56 4.71 -6.07
CA GLN A 171 9.80 3.53 -6.50
C GLN A 171 10.63 2.25 -6.58
N GLN A 172 11.89 2.33 -7.00
CA GLN A 172 12.78 1.15 -7.03
C GLN A 172 13.02 0.58 -5.63
N VAL A 173 13.11 1.46 -4.62
CA VAL A 173 13.21 1.08 -3.21
C VAL A 173 11.86 0.56 -2.71
N GLU A 174 10.77 1.26 -2.99
CA GLU A 174 9.41 0.84 -2.63
C GLU A 174 9.13 -0.61 -3.04
N HIS A 175 9.41 -0.96 -4.30
CA HIS A 175 9.11 -2.28 -4.85
C HIS A 175 9.80 -3.41 -4.09
N LYS A 176 11.02 -3.18 -3.60
CA LYS A 176 11.80 -4.17 -2.87
C LYS A 176 11.42 -4.19 -1.39
N LEU A 177 11.43 -3.03 -0.76
CA LEU A 177 11.16 -2.88 0.66
C LEU A 177 9.75 -3.38 1.01
N TYR A 178 8.76 -3.04 0.18
CA TYR A 178 7.37 -3.41 0.45
C TYR A 178 7.18 -4.93 0.39
N VAL A 179 7.68 -5.57 -0.67
CA VAL A 179 7.60 -7.03 -0.84
C VAL A 179 8.27 -7.74 0.33
N ASN A 180 9.50 -7.34 0.68
CA ASN A 180 10.25 -7.97 1.76
C ASN A 180 9.53 -7.82 3.11
N THR A 181 9.03 -6.62 3.39
CA THR A 181 8.33 -6.32 4.66
C THR A 181 7.02 -7.09 4.77
N VAL A 182 6.20 -7.12 3.71
CA VAL A 182 4.96 -7.90 3.71
C VAL A 182 5.25 -9.39 3.86
N ASN A 183 6.30 -9.91 3.20
CA ASN A 183 6.69 -11.31 3.34
C ASN A 183 7.10 -11.66 4.78
N GLN A 184 7.88 -10.80 5.44
CA GLN A 184 8.26 -10.99 6.84
C GLN A 184 7.04 -11.03 7.77
N ILE A 185 6.06 -10.14 7.56
CA ILE A 185 4.84 -10.08 8.35
C ILE A 185 4.06 -11.39 8.20
N VAL A 186 3.80 -11.86 6.98
CA VAL A 186 3.02 -13.09 6.76
C VAL A 186 3.74 -14.34 7.26
N GLN A 187 5.08 -14.38 7.27
CA GLN A 187 5.86 -15.50 7.82
C GLN A 187 5.84 -15.53 9.35
N SER A 188 5.98 -14.37 10.01
CA SER A 188 6.01 -14.29 11.49
C SER A 188 4.73 -14.85 12.15
N VAL A 189 3.59 -14.75 11.47
CA VAL A 189 2.34 -15.35 11.93
C VAL A 189 2.43 -16.88 11.86
N LYS A 190 2.96 -17.46 10.77
CA LYS A 190 3.06 -18.91 10.62
C LYS A 190 3.88 -19.54 11.74
N GLU A 191 4.97 -18.88 12.14
CA GLU A 191 5.82 -19.35 13.24
C GLU A 191 5.13 -19.26 14.61
N SER A 192 4.22 -18.30 14.77
CA SER A 192 3.45 -18.11 16.02
C SER A 192 2.29 -19.09 16.18
N THR A 193 1.74 -19.63 15.09
CA THR A 193 0.63 -20.60 15.12
C THR A 193 1.09 -22.07 15.23
N VAL A 194 2.39 -22.33 15.13
CA VAL A 194 2.99 -23.68 15.17
C VAL A 194 3.60 -24.01 16.55
N ASN A 195 3.66 -23.02 17.46
CA ASN A 195 4.05 -23.19 18.86
C ASN A 195 2.83 -23.17 19.78
#